data_AF-A0A1A0W7I8-F1
#
_entry.id   AF-A0A1A0W7I8-F1
#
_cell.length_a   1.000
_cell.length_b   1.000
_cell.length_c   1.000
_cell.angle_alpha   90.00
_cell.angle_beta   90.00
_cell.angle_gamma   90.00
#
_symmetry.space_group_name_H-M   'P 1'
#
loop_
_entity.id
_entity.type
_entity.pdbx_description
1 polymer ?
#
loop_
_entity_poly.entity_id
_entity_poly.type
_entity_poly.pdbx_seq_one_letter_code
_entity_poly.pdbx_strand_id
1 'polypeptide(L)'
;MPATATTWLMARTEGSAHLWQTDPRGMAAALPYFRATMTHVVALHGGALSAKRPACDSFTAAFDRATDAVSCALYLQLTPLDPFELCIGVHSTAAGTERLRDIAHGGQTLISGTAASLVEGDLPSGTTLKYLGDQRMDGGEPQERLLQLCHPGLHKYLRPLRMPNAVLAEVLVN
;
A
#
# COMPACT_ATOMS: atom_id res chain seq x y z
N MET A 1 14.73 6.82 25.81
CA MET A 1 14.61 5.73 24.81
C MET A 1 14.06 6.38 23.55
N PRO A 2 14.71 6.31 22.37
CA PRO A 2 14.06 6.78 21.16
C PRO A 2 12.83 5.88 20.93
N ALA A 3 11.68 6.47 20.61
CA ALA A 3 10.53 5.70 20.18
C ALA A 3 10.95 4.91 18.93
N THR A 4 10.77 3.59 18.94
CA THR A 4 10.89 2.78 17.72
C THR A 4 10.01 3.42 16.66
N ALA A 5 10.59 3.79 15.51
CA ALA A 5 9.85 4.48 14.47
C ALA A 5 8.80 3.54 13.88
N THR A 6 7.53 3.75 14.23
CA THR A 6 6.42 2.94 13.72
C THR A 6 6.24 3.18 12.21
N THR A 7 6.15 2.09 11.44
CA THR A 7 5.75 2.14 10.03
C THR A 7 4.26 1.79 9.93
N TRP A 8 3.54 2.56 9.15
CA TRP A 8 2.11 2.40 8.91
C TRP A 8 1.86 1.86 7.51
N LEU A 9 0.88 0.98 7.39
CA LEU A 9 0.34 0.48 6.13
C LEU A 9 -1.16 0.71 6.14
N MET A 10 -1.69 1.34 5.10
CA MET A 10 -3.13 1.47 4.90
C MET A 10 -3.49 0.95 3.53
N ALA A 11 -4.60 0.23 3.46
CA ALA A 11 -5.13 -0.28 2.22
C ALA A 11 -6.62 0.05 2.09
N ARG A 12 -7.06 0.31 0.86
CA ARG A 12 -8.48 0.29 0.48
C ARG A 12 -8.65 -0.55 -0.77
N THR A 13 -9.86 -0.99 -1.04
CA THR A 13 -10.16 -1.56 -2.37
C THR A 13 -10.52 -0.46 -3.37
N GLU A 14 -10.17 -0.68 -4.63
CA GLU A 14 -10.58 0.18 -5.74
C GLU A 14 -11.98 -0.19 -6.22
N GLY A 15 -12.84 0.82 -6.46
CA GLY A 15 -14.13 0.59 -7.12
C GLY A 15 -15.18 -0.16 -6.29
N SER A 16 -14.97 -0.39 -4.98
CA SER A 16 -15.90 -1.15 -4.14
C SER A 16 -17.33 -0.64 -4.16
N ALA A 17 -17.53 0.67 -4.16
CA ALA A 17 -18.87 1.26 -4.20
C ALA A 17 -19.64 0.83 -5.46
N HIS A 18 -18.94 0.68 -6.60
CA HIS A 18 -19.56 0.21 -7.84
C HIS A 18 -19.79 -1.31 -7.80
N LEU A 19 -18.80 -2.09 -7.33
CA LEU A 19 -18.94 -3.53 -7.18
C LEU A 19 -20.12 -3.90 -6.25
N TRP A 20 -20.35 -3.14 -5.18
CA TRP A 20 -21.45 -3.40 -4.24
C TRP A 20 -22.82 -3.16 -4.88
N GLN A 21 -22.89 -2.31 -5.91
CA GLN A 21 -24.11 -2.06 -6.67
C GLN A 21 -24.36 -3.13 -7.73
N THR A 22 -23.30 -3.63 -8.39
CA THR A 22 -23.41 -4.52 -9.54
C THR A 22 -23.42 -6.01 -9.16
N ASP A 23 -22.68 -6.42 -8.12
CA ASP A 23 -22.66 -7.79 -7.60
C ASP A 23 -22.54 -7.84 -6.07
N PRO A 24 -23.59 -7.44 -5.33
CA PRO A 24 -23.59 -7.46 -3.86
C PRO A 24 -23.42 -8.86 -3.28
N ARG A 25 -23.86 -9.93 -3.98
CA ARG A 25 -23.76 -11.30 -3.48
C ARG A 25 -22.33 -11.83 -3.59
N GLY A 26 -21.67 -11.63 -4.75
CA GLY A 26 -20.27 -12.01 -4.93
C GLY A 26 -19.36 -11.30 -3.94
N MET A 27 -19.56 -9.99 -3.73
CA MET A 27 -18.80 -9.23 -2.74
C MET A 27 -19.00 -9.73 -1.31
N ALA A 28 -20.25 -9.95 -0.89
CA ALA A 28 -20.55 -10.46 0.44
C ALA A 28 -19.93 -11.85 0.67
N ALA A 29 -19.89 -12.70 -0.37
CA ALA A 29 -19.28 -14.02 -0.31
C ALA A 29 -17.74 -13.98 -0.26
N ALA A 30 -17.11 -13.02 -0.93
CA ALA A 30 -15.64 -12.87 -0.95
C ALA A 30 -15.08 -12.22 0.33
N LEU A 31 -15.89 -11.45 1.05
CA LEU A 31 -15.46 -10.66 2.20
C LEU A 31 -14.84 -11.47 3.37
N PRO A 32 -15.35 -12.65 3.77
CA PRO A 32 -14.73 -13.46 4.81
C PRO A 32 -13.30 -13.91 4.44
N TYR A 33 -13.08 -14.32 3.19
CA TYR A 33 -11.76 -14.71 2.70
C TYR A 33 -10.82 -13.50 2.69
N PHE A 34 -11.26 -12.36 2.14
CA PHE A 34 -10.49 -11.12 2.17
C PHE A 34 -10.05 -10.74 3.59
N ARG A 35 -10.98 -10.77 4.56
CA ARG A 35 -10.70 -10.43 5.96
C ARG A 35 -9.78 -11.43 6.66
N ALA A 36 -9.92 -12.72 6.37
CA ALA A 36 -9.05 -13.75 6.91
C ALA A 36 -7.63 -13.57 6.37
N THR A 37 -7.48 -13.37 5.06
CA THR A 37 -6.19 -13.14 4.41
C THR A 37 -5.51 -11.89 4.94
N MET A 38 -6.19 -10.74 5.02
CA MET A 38 -5.55 -9.52 5.52
C MET A 38 -5.08 -9.69 6.98
N THR A 39 -5.89 -10.35 7.82
CA THR A 39 -5.54 -10.60 9.23
C THR A 39 -4.34 -11.53 9.33
N HIS A 40 -4.34 -12.61 8.53
CA HIS A 40 -3.27 -13.58 8.49
C HIS A 40 -1.95 -12.97 8.01
N VAL A 41 -1.95 -12.28 6.86
CA VAL A 41 -0.74 -11.72 6.27
C VAL A 41 -0.15 -10.62 7.14
N VAL A 42 -0.98 -9.73 7.72
CA VAL A 42 -0.50 -8.71 8.65
C VAL A 42 0.18 -9.36 9.86
N ALA A 43 -0.46 -10.37 10.48
CA ALA A 43 0.13 -11.06 11.62
C ALA A 43 1.39 -11.86 11.27
N LEU A 44 1.44 -12.49 10.08
CA LEU A 44 2.59 -13.23 9.57
C LEU A 44 3.85 -12.36 9.48
N HIS A 45 3.67 -11.08 9.14
CA HIS A 45 4.73 -10.09 9.08
C HIS A 45 4.86 -9.25 10.36
N GLY A 46 4.35 -9.73 11.50
CA GLY A 46 4.53 -9.06 12.80
C GLY A 46 3.81 -7.71 12.93
N GLY A 47 2.86 -7.41 12.05
CA GLY A 47 2.05 -6.20 12.11
C GLY A 47 0.86 -6.34 13.04
N ALA A 48 0.35 -5.20 13.50
CA ALA A 48 -0.88 -5.11 14.28
C ALA A 48 -1.95 -4.33 13.51
N LEU A 49 -3.11 -4.96 13.28
CA LEU A 49 -4.28 -4.27 12.75
C LEU A 49 -4.83 -3.29 13.78
N SER A 50 -5.25 -2.11 13.31
CA SER A 50 -5.94 -1.13 14.16
C SER A 50 -7.26 -1.70 14.69
N ALA A 51 -7.53 -1.46 15.97
CA ALA A 51 -8.77 -1.89 16.63
C ALA A 51 -10.02 -1.15 16.12
N LYS A 52 -9.85 -0.04 15.39
CA LYS A 52 -10.97 0.59 14.68
C LYS A 52 -11.52 -0.41 13.69
N ARG A 53 -12.84 -0.64 13.72
CA ARG A 53 -13.50 -1.55 12.79
C ARG A 53 -13.08 -1.17 11.36
N PRO A 54 -12.41 -2.06 10.61
CA PRO A 54 -12.08 -1.78 9.22
C PRO A 54 -13.38 -1.43 8.51
N ALA A 55 -13.36 -0.39 7.66
CA ALA A 55 -14.43 -0.26 6.69
C ALA A 55 -14.48 -1.57 5.90
N CYS A 56 -15.64 -1.91 5.31
CA CYS A 56 -15.88 -3.23 4.72
C CYS A 56 -14.69 -3.73 3.86
N ASP A 57 -13.99 -2.81 3.25
CA ASP A 57 -12.97 -2.97 2.23
C ASP A 57 -11.71 -2.08 2.45
N SER A 58 -11.45 -1.61 3.68
CA SER A 58 -10.22 -0.86 3.99
C SER A 58 -9.69 -1.18 5.38
N PHE A 59 -8.37 -1.11 5.57
CA PHE A 59 -7.75 -1.37 6.86
C PHE A 59 -6.49 -0.54 7.09
N THR A 60 -6.06 -0.53 8.35
CA THR A 60 -4.83 0.11 8.81
C THR A 60 -4.06 -0.89 9.67
N ALA A 61 -2.76 -1.00 9.41
CA ALA A 61 -1.82 -1.80 10.18
C ALA A 61 -0.61 -0.95 10.58
N ALA A 62 0.00 -1.30 11.71
CA ALA A 62 1.24 -0.72 12.20
C ALA A 62 2.30 -1.82 12.36
N PHE A 63 3.55 -1.48 12.08
CA PHE A 63 4.70 -2.37 12.10
C PHE A 63 5.87 -1.67 12.80
N ASP A 64 6.65 -2.43 13.55
CA ASP A 64 7.88 -1.92 14.19
C ASP A 64 9.02 -1.73 13.18
N ARG A 65 8.99 -2.46 12.05
CA ARG A 65 9.99 -2.41 10.99
C ARG A 65 9.35 -2.08 9.65
N ALA A 66 10.01 -1.21 8.88
CA ALA A 66 9.54 -0.86 7.55
C ALA A 66 9.61 -2.04 6.56
N THR A 67 10.61 -2.92 6.72
CA THR A 67 10.80 -4.11 5.88
C THR A 67 9.66 -5.11 6.01
N ASP A 68 9.12 -5.25 7.23
CA ASP A 68 7.96 -6.08 7.51
C ASP A 68 6.69 -5.50 6.87
N ALA A 69 6.49 -4.18 6.96
CA ALA A 69 5.38 -3.50 6.30
C ALA A 69 5.42 -3.66 4.77
N VAL A 70 6.61 -3.51 4.16
CA VAL A 70 6.80 -3.68 2.71
C VAL A 70 6.60 -5.15 2.29
N SER A 71 7.08 -6.11 3.09
CA SER A 71 6.83 -7.55 2.87
C SER A 71 5.34 -7.86 2.93
N CYS A 72 4.63 -7.35 3.94
CA CYS A 72 3.19 -7.49 4.06
C CYS A 72 2.46 -6.92 2.84
N ALA A 73 2.84 -5.72 2.40
CA ALA A 73 2.23 -5.09 1.23
C ALA A 73 2.43 -5.93 -0.04
N LEU A 74 3.62 -6.51 -0.23
CA LEU A 74 3.91 -7.40 -1.36
C LEU A 74 3.01 -8.64 -1.33
N TYR A 75 2.95 -9.35 -0.20
CA TYR A 75 2.17 -10.59 -0.07
C TYR A 75 0.67 -10.34 -0.26
N LEU A 76 0.15 -9.22 0.24
CA LEU A 76 -1.23 -8.81 0.01
C LEU A 76 -1.55 -8.63 -1.47
N GLN A 77 -0.67 -7.96 -2.22
CA GLN A 77 -0.88 -7.74 -3.66
C GLN A 77 -0.67 -9.00 -4.51
N LEU A 78 0.15 -9.95 -4.06
CA LEU A 78 0.35 -11.24 -4.73
C LEU A 78 -0.78 -12.24 -4.47
N THR A 79 -1.56 -12.04 -3.40
CA THR A 79 -2.64 -12.95 -3.05
C THR A 79 -3.84 -12.69 -3.97
N PRO A 80 -4.44 -13.73 -4.57
CA PRO A 80 -5.67 -13.58 -5.36
C PRO A 80 -6.82 -13.20 -4.42
N LEU A 81 -7.20 -11.93 -4.43
CA LEU A 81 -8.23 -11.34 -3.57
C LEU A 81 -9.49 -10.96 -4.34
N ASP A 82 -9.70 -11.50 -5.54
CA ASP A 82 -10.86 -11.20 -6.38
C ASP A 82 -12.19 -11.23 -5.59
N PRO A 83 -13.09 -10.25 -5.81
CA PRO A 83 -13.01 -9.17 -6.80
C PRO A 83 -12.26 -7.90 -6.31
N PHE A 84 -11.54 -7.97 -5.18
CA PHE A 84 -10.95 -6.80 -4.54
C PHE A 84 -9.55 -6.47 -5.07
N GLU A 85 -9.40 -5.32 -5.70
CA GLU A 85 -8.08 -4.76 -6.05
C GLU A 85 -7.61 -3.78 -4.97
N LEU A 86 -6.46 -4.03 -4.35
CA LEU A 86 -5.94 -3.21 -3.25
C LEU A 86 -5.14 -2.00 -3.74
N CYS A 87 -5.46 -0.82 -3.19
CA CYS A 87 -4.61 0.38 -3.22
C CYS A 87 -3.91 0.48 -1.87
N ILE A 88 -2.58 0.40 -1.84
CA ILE A 88 -1.80 0.36 -0.60
C ILE A 88 -0.86 1.58 -0.51
N GLY A 89 -0.82 2.21 0.66
CA GLY A 89 0.19 3.20 1.05
C GLY A 89 1.03 2.70 2.21
N VAL A 90 2.33 3.04 2.23
CA VAL A 90 3.27 2.75 3.33
C VAL A 90 4.06 4.02 3.68
N HIS A 91 4.02 4.44 4.94
CA HIS A 91 4.74 5.63 5.44
C HIS A 91 5.06 5.49 6.94
N SER A 92 6.01 6.29 7.44
CA SER A 92 6.28 6.45 8.88
C SER A 92 5.20 7.21 9.67
N THR A 93 4.18 7.78 9.01
CA THR A 93 3.10 8.54 9.68
C THR A 93 1.74 8.09 9.17
N ALA A 94 0.72 8.14 10.04
CA ALA A 94 -0.63 7.76 9.65
C ALA A 94 -1.19 8.65 8.52
N ALA A 95 -1.02 9.98 8.62
CA ALA A 95 -1.50 10.92 7.62
C ALA A 95 -0.81 10.76 6.25
N GLY A 96 0.51 10.53 6.25
CA GLY A 96 1.24 10.26 5.01
C GLY A 96 0.78 8.96 4.35
N THR A 97 0.56 7.91 5.15
CA THR A 97 0.08 6.60 4.65
C THR A 97 -1.30 6.70 4.00
N GLU A 98 -2.22 7.42 4.64
CA GLU A 98 -3.57 7.68 4.11
C GLU A 98 -3.53 8.35 2.73
N ARG A 99 -2.70 9.38 2.59
CA ARG A 99 -2.56 10.09 1.31
C ARG A 99 -1.99 9.22 0.21
N LEU A 100 -0.95 8.45 0.51
CA LEU A 100 -0.36 7.51 -0.43
C LEU A 100 -1.40 6.46 -0.90
N ARG A 101 -2.19 5.92 0.02
CA ARG A 101 -3.30 5.01 -0.30
C ARG A 101 -4.32 5.67 -1.24
N ASP A 102 -4.63 6.95 -1.06
CA ASP A 102 -5.66 7.62 -1.85
C ASP A 102 -5.28 7.88 -3.30
N ILE A 103 -4.01 8.18 -3.55
CA ILE A 103 -3.47 8.41 -4.90
C ILE A 103 -3.11 7.10 -5.63
N ALA A 104 -2.98 6.00 -4.90
CA ALA A 104 -2.71 4.67 -5.44
C ALA A 104 -3.92 4.12 -6.21
N HIS A 105 -3.63 3.35 -7.26
CA HIS A 105 -4.61 2.57 -8.00
C HIS A 105 -4.74 1.14 -7.46
N GLY A 106 -5.77 0.41 -7.91
CA GLY A 106 -5.91 -1.02 -7.66
C GLY A 106 -4.67 -1.77 -8.13
N GLY A 107 -4.12 -2.64 -7.26
CA GLY A 107 -2.87 -3.36 -7.50
C GLY A 107 -1.58 -2.55 -7.23
N GLN A 108 -1.67 -1.26 -6.87
CA GLN A 108 -0.49 -0.46 -6.55
C GLN A 108 -0.18 -0.42 -5.05
N THR A 109 1.11 -0.49 -4.74
CA THR A 109 1.68 -0.17 -3.44
C THR A 109 2.63 1.02 -3.60
N LEU A 110 2.30 2.12 -2.93
CA LEU A 110 3.10 3.33 -2.87
C LEU A 110 3.83 3.44 -1.53
N ILE A 111 5.10 3.79 -1.58
CA ILE A 111 6.01 3.87 -0.44
C ILE A 111 6.63 5.26 -0.44
N SER A 112 6.64 5.91 0.73
CA SER A 112 7.32 7.19 0.91
C SER A 112 8.84 7.04 0.83
N GLY A 113 9.55 8.09 0.42
CA GLY A 113 11.01 8.15 0.44
C GLY A 113 11.59 7.92 1.83
N THR A 114 10.90 8.40 2.86
CA THR A 114 11.23 8.15 4.27
C THR A 114 11.13 6.66 4.63
N ALA A 115 10.06 5.97 4.24
CA ALA A 115 9.94 4.52 4.47
C ALA A 115 10.90 3.72 3.59
N ALA A 116 11.14 4.16 2.36
CA ALA A 116 12.08 3.53 1.43
C ALA A 116 13.53 3.53 1.96
N SER A 117 13.98 4.65 2.56
CA SER A 117 15.29 4.72 3.21
C SER A 117 15.45 3.74 4.38
N LEU A 118 14.36 3.36 5.04
CA LEU A 118 14.39 2.39 6.15
C LEU A 118 14.44 0.93 5.68
N VAL A 119 14.17 0.66 4.40
CA VAL A 119 14.22 -0.69 3.81
C VAL A 119 15.37 -0.87 2.83
N GLU A 120 16.20 0.16 2.65
CA GLU A 120 17.36 0.13 1.76
C GLU A 120 18.33 -0.98 2.21
N GLY A 121 18.62 -1.92 1.31
CA GLY A 121 19.46 -3.11 1.60
C GLY A 121 18.70 -4.35 2.10
N ASP A 122 17.47 -4.19 2.60
CA ASP A 122 16.65 -5.28 3.18
C ASP A 122 15.29 -5.42 2.46
N LEU A 123 15.23 -5.05 1.17
CA LEU A 123 14.02 -5.23 0.37
C LEU A 123 13.66 -6.71 0.23
N PRO A 124 12.36 -7.06 0.22
CA PRO A 124 11.93 -8.43 -0.02
C PRO A 124 12.47 -8.95 -1.36
N SER A 125 12.79 -10.25 -1.41
CA SER A 125 13.40 -10.86 -2.59
C SER A 125 12.58 -10.63 -3.86
N GLY A 126 13.26 -10.28 -4.96
CA GLY A 126 12.63 -10.01 -6.25
C GLY A 126 11.87 -8.69 -6.34
N THR A 127 11.93 -7.83 -5.31
CA THR A 127 11.31 -6.50 -5.36
C THR A 127 12.27 -5.41 -5.80
N THR A 128 11.72 -4.38 -6.43
CA THR A 128 12.41 -3.12 -6.72
C THR A 128 11.52 -1.94 -6.34
N LEU A 129 12.11 -0.76 -6.19
CA LEU A 129 11.38 0.50 -5.99
C LEU A 129 11.53 1.37 -7.22
N LYS A 130 10.42 1.69 -7.88
CA LYS A 130 10.39 2.64 -8.99
C LYS A 130 10.07 4.04 -8.47
N TYR A 131 10.96 5.00 -8.71
CA TYR A 131 10.69 6.41 -8.43
C TYR A 131 9.61 6.96 -9.36
N LEU A 132 8.62 7.65 -8.79
CA LEU A 132 7.48 8.25 -9.51
C LEU A 132 7.45 9.79 -9.46
N GLY A 133 8.41 10.42 -8.79
CA GLY A 133 8.46 11.87 -8.62
C GLY A 133 8.38 12.30 -7.16
N ASP A 134 8.61 13.60 -6.94
CA ASP A 134 8.51 14.26 -5.64
C ASP A 134 7.12 14.87 -5.49
N GLN A 135 6.46 14.64 -4.35
CA GLN A 135 5.10 15.09 -4.10
C GLN A 135 5.00 15.82 -2.78
N ARG A 136 4.30 16.97 -2.78
CA ARG A 136 3.93 17.61 -1.52
C ARG A 136 2.73 16.88 -0.94
N MET A 137 2.93 16.29 0.22
CA MET A 137 1.87 15.60 0.93
C MET A 137 0.92 16.61 1.59
N ASP A 138 1.40 17.80 1.95
CA ASP A 138 0.59 18.91 2.48
C ASP A 138 1.17 20.27 2.12
N GLY A 139 0.37 21.33 2.27
CA GLY A 139 0.73 22.72 1.96
C GLY A 139 1.90 23.32 2.77
N GLY A 140 2.44 22.60 3.76
CA GLY A 140 3.59 23.03 4.57
C GLY A 140 4.67 21.97 4.79
N GLU A 141 4.49 20.75 4.29
CA GLU A 141 5.45 19.65 4.48
C GLU A 141 6.53 19.66 3.38
N PRO A 142 7.73 19.10 3.66
CA PRO A 142 8.73 18.85 2.63
C PRO A 142 8.15 18.01 1.48
N GLN A 143 8.76 18.12 0.30
CA GLN A 143 8.47 17.17 -0.77
C GLN A 143 8.87 15.76 -0.34
N GLU A 144 7.96 14.81 -0.49
CA GLU A 144 8.17 13.40 -0.22
C GLU A 144 8.42 12.68 -1.54
N ARG A 145 9.50 11.89 -1.61
CA ARG A 145 9.75 11.04 -2.78
C ARG A 145 8.67 9.97 -2.83
N LEU A 146 8.03 9.81 -3.97
CA LEU A 146 7.04 8.78 -4.18
C LEU A 146 7.65 7.60 -4.91
N LEU A 147 7.59 6.41 -4.31
CA LEU A 147 8.10 5.18 -4.90
C LEU A 147 6.99 4.14 -5.03
N GLN A 148 7.01 3.38 -6.12
CA GLN A 148 6.15 2.23 -6.32
C GLN A 148 6.94 0.94 -6.05
N LEU A 149 6.37 0.05 -5.25
CA LEU A 149 6.87 -1.31 -5.10
C LEU A 149 6.59 -2.11 -6.38
N CYS A 150 7.63 -2.73 -6.91
CA CYS A 150 7.57 -3.55 -8.13
C CYS A 150 8.06 -4.97 -7.81
N HIS A 151 7.42 -5.97 -8.41
CA HIS A 151 7.82 -7.39 -8.32
C HIS A 151 7.27 -8.15 -9.54
N PRO A 152 8.00 -9.13 -10.11
CA PRO A 152 7.57 -9.84 -11.33
C PRO A 152 6.20 -10.53 -11.23
N GLY A 153 5.83 -10.99 -10.03
CA GLY A 153 4.54 -11.62 -9.76
C GLY A 153 3.37 -10.65 -9.59
N LEU A 154 3.61 -9.34 -9.51
CA LEU A 154 2.52 -8.36 -9.49
C LEU A 154 2.02 -8.18 -10.91
N HIS A 155 0.74 -8.52 -11.14
CA HIS A 155 0.08 -8.24 -12.41
C HIS A 155 0.24 -6.75 -12.74
N LYS A 156 0.60 -6.44 -14.00
CA LYS A 156 0.89 -5.09 -14.53
C LYS A 156 0.00 -4.02 -13.90
N TYR A 157 0.50 -2.79 -13.67
CA TYR A 157 0.13 -1.62 -14.50
C TYR A 157 0.94 -0.36 -14.15
N LEU A 158 1.54 0.20 -15.21
CA LEU A 158 2.02 1.58 -15.35
C LEU A 158 0.81 2.53 -15.54
N ARG A 159 -0.18 2.53 -14.65
CA ARG A 159 -1.22 3.57 -14.71
C ARG A 159 -0.66 4.87 -14.11
N PRO A 160 -0.75 6.02 -14.80
CA PRO A 160 -0.38 7.30 -14.23
C PRO A 160 -1.15 7.52 -12.92
N LEU A 161 -0.48 8.00 -11.87
CA LEU A 161 -1.08 8.24 -10.55
C LEU A 161 -2.35 9.08 -10.64
N ARG A 162 -3.27 8.92 -9.67
CA ARG A 162 -4.46 9.79 -9.54
C ARG A 162 -4.04 11.18 -9.03
N MET A 163 -3.37 11.95 -9.90
CA MET A 163 -2.80 13.26 -9.58
C MET A 163 -3.22 14.29 -10.64
N PRO A 164 -3.51 15.55 -10.25
CA PRO A 164 -3.78 16.63 -11.21
C PRO A 164 -2.57 17.00 -12.07
N ASN A 165 -1.34 16.71 -11.62
CA ASN A 165 -0.09 16.93 -12.36
C ASN A 165 0.74 15.64 -12.31
N ALA A 166 0.59 14.79 -13.33
CA ALA A 166 1.46 13.65 -13.53
C ALA A 166 2.83 14.13 -14.02
N VAL A 167 3.86 14.08 -13.17
CA VAL A 167 5.24 14.19 -13.64
C VAL A 167 5.63 12.81 -14.19
N LEU A 168 6.11 12.78 -15.43
CA LEU A 168 6.56 11.55 -16.11
C LEU A 168 7.71 10.92 -15.31
N ALA A 169 7.46 9.75 -14.76
CA ALA A 169 8.45 8.95 -14.06
C ALA A 169 9.46 8.36 -15.05
N GLU A 170 10.70 8.87 -15.04
CA GLU A 170 11.83 8.24 -15.75
C GLU A 170 12.14 6.89 -15.09
N VAL A 171 12.20 5.84 -15.91
CA VAL A 171 12.73 4.54 -15.49
C VAL A 171 14.25 4.65 -15.57
N LEU A 172 14.90 4.82 -14.42
CA LEU A 172 16.34 4.62 -14.33
C LEU A 172 16.61 3.12 -14.47
N VAL A 173 17.07 2.70 -15.65
CA VAL A 173 17.65 1.38 -15.90
C VAL A 173 19.17 1.56 -15.84
N ASN A 174 19.84 0.72 -15.05
CA ASN A 174 21.29 0.63 -14.99
C ASN A 174 21.85 -0.16 -16.18
#